data_AF-V9KA10-F1
#
_entry.id   AF-V9KA10-F1
#
_cell.length_a   1.000
_cell.length_b   1.000
_cell.length_c   1.000
_cell.angle_alpha   90.00
_cell.angle_beta   90.00
_cell.angle_gamma   90.00
#
_symmetry.space_group_name_H-M   'P 1'
#
loop_
_entity.id
_entity.type
_entity.pdbx_description
1 polymer ?
#
loop_
_entity_poly.entity_id
_entity_poly.type
_entity_poly.pdbx_seq_one_letter_code
_entity_poly.pdbx_strand_id
1 'polypeptide(L)'
;PHPPLPLAHSGYQSNLPHHYTTTIHKNQLAQALRIYSQHARGPAFQKYALQLHEDCYKFWSNGHQLCEERSLTDQHCVHKFHLLPKPGELWGEKPEPDRNPPVLYHNSRARSTSSCNCGRRQAPRDDPFDIKSANYDFYQLQEEKCCGKLEHFYFPIFQPSTPDPAPARNDSTSSSLAPQEGEGEKMKEKEAHTQGESTSLSLALSLGQSTDSLGAFPPDPQAGGDNPDAHGQGGEAKPEKRPSIVDRQVSTVEYLPGMLNSSCPKGLLPKFSSWSFIKLGPSKAYNFHRGLDQSGFIPGTNYLMPWDIVIKTRPEDEVDMDSNSWPAPNKSVPTKRAGTVVGRGRRRDDIARAFVGFEYEDSRGRRFMCSGPEKIMKVMGSGPKESAIKALSSDMPLYILSPSQGRGPKPHYAQLMRLFVVVPDAPLQIILTPQVQPGPPPCPVFYPEKQEIVLPPDGLWVLRFPYAFVTDRGPCFPPKENQPLMSYRVMRGILKAVTQ
;
A
#
# COMPACT_ATOMS: atom_id res chain seq x y z
N PRO A 1 -46.44 32.95 -26.27
CA PRO A 1 -45.40 31.91 -26.10
C PRO A 1 -44.69 32.06 -24.76
N HIS A 2 -44.92 31.13 -23.82
CA HIS A 2 -44.15 31.11 -22.58
C HIS A 2 -42.65 31.03 -22.91
N PRO A 3 -41.77 31.78 -22.22
CA PRO A 3 -40.35 31.65 -22.43
C PRO A 3 -39.94 30.18 -22.20
N PRO A 4 -39.10 29.57 -23.05
CA PRO A 4 -38.71 28.17 -22.94
C PRO A 4 -37.84 27.89 -21.69
N LEU A 5 -37.32 28.93 -21.04
CA LEU A 5 -36.37 28.86 -19.95
C LEU A 5 -37.02 28.40 -18.61
N PRO A 6 -38.14 28.97 -18.11
CA PRO A 6 -38.83 28.43 -16.93
C PRO A 6 -39.27 26.97 -17.05
N LEU A 7 -39.69 26.54 -18.25
CA LEU A 7 -40.06 25.14 -18.50
C LEU A 7 -38.85 24.22 -18.35
N ALA A 8 -37.69 24.62 -18.87
CA ALA A 8 -36.45 23.86 -18.73
C ALA A 8 -35.95 23.82 -17.26
N HIS A 9 -36.07 24.92 -16.51
CA HIS A 9 -35.78 24.94 -15.07
C HIS A 9 -36.70 24.00 -14.27
N SER A 10 -38.00 24.02 -14.56
CA SER A 10 -38.95 23.09 -13.93
C SER A 10 -38.61 21.63 -14.25
N GLY A 11 -38.20 21.35 -15.50
CA GLY A 11 -37.69 20.05 -15.90
C GLY A 11 -36.48 19.60 -15.08
N TYR A 12 -35.51 20.50 -14.86
CA TYR A 12 -34.34 20.22 -14.03
C TYR A 12 -34.72 19.88 -12.58
N GLN A 13 -35.59 20.69 -11.97
CA GLN A 13 -35.96 20.59 -10.55
C GLN A 13 -36.91 19.44 -10.23
N SER A 14 -37.43 18.76 -11.25
CA SER A 14 -38.37 17.65 -11.08
C SER A 14 -37.67 16.40 -10.53
N ASN A 15 -38.28 15.77 -9.50
CA ASN A 15 -37.85 14.49 -8.92
C ASN A 15 -36.39 14.45 -8.42
N LEU A 16 -35.82 15.58 -8.01
CA LEU A 16 -34.49 15.64 -7.42
C LEU A 16 -34.49 15.20 -5.96
N PRO A 17 -33.52 14.36 -5.51
CA PRO A 17 -33.24 14.18 -4.09
C PRO A 17 -32.87 15.51 -3.42
N HIS A 18 -33.03 15.61 -2.09
CA HIS A 18 -32.63 16.81 -1.35
C HIS A 18 -31.14 17.17 -1.53
N HIS A 19 -30.27 16.16 -1.60
CA HIS A 19 -28.85 16.33 -1.91
C HIS A 19 -28.44 15.23 -2.89
N TYR A 20 -27.69 15.58 -3.94
CA TYR A 20 -27.34 14.65 -5.01
C TYR A 20 -25.96 14.92 -5.61
N THR A 21 -25.46 13.91 -6.31
CA THR A 21 -24.14 13.83 -6.93
C THR A 21 -24.04 14.67 -8.21
N THR A 22 -22.82 15.00 -8.61
CA THR A 22 -22.45 15.60 -9.89
C THR A 22 -23.00 14.81 -11.06
N THR A 23 -23.05 13.48 -10.96
CA THR A 23 -23.63 12.62 -12.00
C THR A 23 -25.13 12.86 -12.17
N ILE A 24 -25.88 12.95 -11.07
CA ILE A 24 -27.32 13.25 -11.12
C ILE A 24 -27.53 14.68 -11.66
N HIS A 25 -26.74 15.65 -11.21
CA HIS A 25 -26.77 17.03 -11.72
C HIS A 25 -26.60 17.06 -13.25
N LYS A 26 -25.56 16.42 -13.78
CA LYS A 26 -25.26 16.38 -15.22
C LYS A 26 -26.38 15.73 -16.02
N ASN A 27 -26.96 14.63 -15.52
CA ASN A 27 -28.07 13.95 -16.18
C ASN A 27 -29.33 14.83 -16.25
N GLN A 28 -29.69 15.47 -15.13
CA GLN A 28 -30.86 16.36 -15.06
C GLN A 28 -30.66 17.63 -15.89
N LEU A 29 -29.43 18.16 -15.90
CA LEU A 29 -29.07 19.29 -16.74
C LEU A 29 -29.17 18.96 -18.23
N ALA A 30 -28.69 17.78 -18.63
CA ALA A 30 -28.84 17.30 -20.01
C ALA A 30 -30.32 17.16 -20.41
N GLN A 31 -31.17 16.66 -19.50
CA GLN A 31 -32.61 16.59 -19.73
C GLN A 31 -33.25 17.99 -19.86
N ALA A 32 -32.87 18.94 -19.00
CA ALA A 32 -33.34 20.31 -19.07
C ALA A 32 -32.92 21.02 -20.38
N LEU A 33 -31.67 20.83 -20.80
CA LEU A 33 -31.15 21.34 -22.08
C LEU A 33 -31.89 20.72 -23.27
N ARG A 34 -32.26 19.44 -23.20
CA ARG A 34 -33.10 18.79 -24.22
C ARG A 34 -34.47 19.43 -24.31
N ILE A 35 -35.16 19.66 -23.18
CA ILE A 35 -36.46 20.35 -23.15
C ILE A 35 -36.34 21.76 -23.73
N TYR A 36 -35.28 22.49 -23.34
CA TYR A 36 -34.98 23.82 -23.87
C TYR A 36 -34.81 23.80 -25.40
N SER A 37 -34.00 22.86 -25.92
CA SER A 37 -33.73 22.74 -27.37
C SER A 37 -34.98 22.47 -28.22
N GLN A 38 -35.97 21.79 -27.66
CA GLN A 38 -37.23 21.50 -28.35
C GLN A 38 -38.08 22.75 -28.55
N HIS A 39 -38.07 23.67 -27.57
CA HIS A 39 -38.98 24.81 -27.52
C HIS A 39 -38.33 26.16 -27.87
N ALA A 40 -37.01 26.30 -27.71
CA ALA A 40 -36.30 27.54 -27.97
C ALA A 40 -35.90 27.67 -29.45
N ARG A 41 -36.06 28.87 -30.01
CA ARG A 41 -35.66 29.24 -31.38
C ARG A 41 -35.09 30.67 -31.36
N GLY A 42 -34.22 31.00 -32.31
CA GLY A 42 -33.72 32.36 -32.52
C GLY A 42 -32.23 32.58 -32.23
N PRO A 43 -31.70 33.77 -32.56
CA PRO A 43 -30.26 34.06 -32.52
C PRO A 43 -29.67 34.08 -31.11
N ALA A 44 -30.51 34.30 -30.09
CA ALA A 44 -30.11 34.28 -28.68
C ALA A 44 -30.13 32.87 -28.05
N PHE A 45 -30.38 31.81 -28.83
CA PHE A 45 -30.51 30.44 -28.33
C PHE A 45 -29.32 30.01 -27.44
N GLN A 46 -28.11 30.25 -27.91
CA GLN A 46 -26.88 29.84 -27.20
C GLN A 46 -26.70 30.59 -25.88
N LYS A 47 -27.00 31.90 -25.87
CA LYS A 47 -26.91 32.75 -24.68
C LYS A 47 -27.80 32.21 -23.55
N TYR A 48 -29.06 31.89 -23.87
CA TYR A 48 -30.00 31.38 -22.88
C TYR A 48 -29.75 29.91 -22.50
N ALA A 49 -29.12 29.10 -23.37
CA ALA A 49 -28.66 27.76 -22.99
C ALA A 49 -27.53 27.82 -21.94
N LEU A 50 -26.58 28.74 -22.09
CA LEU A 50 -25.54 28.98 -21.09
C LEU A 50 -26.13 29.50 -19.77
N GLN A 51 -27.10 30.42 -19.84
CA GLN A 51 -27.82 30.88 -18.66
C GLN A 51 -28.50 29.72 -17.92
N LEU A 52 -29.21 28.83 -18.63
CA LEU A 52 -29.81 27.63 -18.04
C LEU A 52 -28.78 26.76 -17.32
N HIS A 53 -27.62 26.55 -17.95
CA HIS A 53 -26.52 25.79 -17.36
C HIS A 53 -26.02 26.44 -16.06
N GLU A 54 -25.72 27.73 -16.08
CA GLU A 54 -25.25 28.47 -14.89
C GLU A 54 -26.27 28.45 -13.76
N ASP A 55 -27.54 28.66 -14.07
CA ASP A 55 -28.61 28.73 -13.08
C ASP A 55 -28.88 27.36 -12.44
N CYS A 56 -28.85 26.28 -13.24
CA CYS A 56 -28.90 24.90 -12.72
C CYS A 56 -27.67 24.56 -11.87
N TYR A 57 -26.48 25.02 -12.26
CA TYR A 57 -25.26 24.83 -11.47
C TYR A 57 -25.35 25.58 -10.13
N LYS A 58 -25.74 26.87 -10.16
CA LYS A 58 -25.95 27.69 -8.95
C LYS A 58 -26.95 27.04 -8.00
N PHE A 59 -28.05 26.50 -8.53
CA PHE A 59 -29.04 25.77 -7.74
C PHE A 59 -28.43 24.54 -7.06
N TRP A 60 -27.66 23.74 -7.79
CA TRP A 60 -27.02 22.54 -7.26
C TRP A 60 -25.94 22.87 -6.21
N SER A 61 -25.03 23.80 -6.51
CA SER A 61 -23.97 24.24 -5.60
C SER A 61 -24.50 24.95 -4.36
N ASN A 62 -25.72 25.49 -4.42
CA ASN A 62 -26.38 26.13 -3.29
C ASN A 62 -27.10 25.11 -2.41
N GLY A 63 -26.32 24.29 -1.70
CA GLY A 63 -26.82 23.42 -0.64
C GLY A 63 -27.46 22.10 -1.08
N HIS A 64 -27.53 21.79 -2.38
CA HIS A 64 -28.05 20.51 -2.90
C HIS A 64 -26.93 19.54 -3.29
N GLN A 65 -25.67 19.93 -3.14
CA GLN A 65 -24.52 19.09 -3.46
C GLN A 65 -24.23 18.09 -2.33
N LEU A 66 -24.06 16.81 -2.69
CA LEU A 66 -23.59 15.76 -1.79
C LEU A 66 -22.06 15.70 -1.81
N CYS A 67 -21.43 15.34 -0.68
CA CYS A 67 -20.02 14.96 -0.68
C CYS A 67 -19.84 13.62 -1.40
N GLU A 68 -18.98 13.59 -2.42
CA GLU A 68 -18.74 12.38 -3.24
C GLU A 68 -17.52 11.58 -2.77
N GLU A 69 -16.83 12.06 -1.73
CA GLU A 69 -15.64 11.40 -1.20
C GLU A 69 -15.98 10.04 -0.60
N ARG A 70 -15.05 9.10 -0.82
CA ARG A 70 -15.16 7.74 -0.35
C ARG A 70 -14.03 7.43 0.63
N SER A 71 -14.37 6.70 1.67
CA SER A 71 -13.39 6.15 2.60
C SER A 71 -12.53 5.11 1.92
N LEU A 72 -11.41 4.76 2.55
CA LEU A 72 -10.50 3.73 2.07
C LEU A 72 -11.11 2.31 2.11
N THR A 73 -12.31 2.15 2.68
CA THR A 73 -13.10 0.92 2.64
C THR A 73 -14.27 0.97 1.63
N ASP A 74 -14.26 1.95 0.71
CA ASP A 74 -15.26 2.18 -0.34
C ASP A 74 -16.66 2.57 0.19
N GLN A 75 -16.72 3.30 1.31
CA GLN A 75 -17.98 3.87 1.83
C GLN A 75 -18.06 5.38 1.58
N HIS A 76 -19.23 5.89 1.21
CA HIS A 76 -19.40 7.31 0.92
C HIS A 76 -19.46 8.14 2.20
N CYS A 77 -18.97 9.37 2.13
CA CYS A 77 -19.24 10.37 3.15
C CYS A 77 -20.76 10.60 3.29
N VAL A 78 -21.24 10.71 4.53
CA VAL A 78 -22.66 10.94 4.84
C VAL A 78 -23.06 12.42 4.84
N HIS A 79 -22.08 13.32 4.73
CA HIS A 79 -22.31 14.76 4.79
C HIS A 79 -22.67 15.32 3.41
N LYS A 80 -23.45 16.41 3.39
CA LYS A 80 -23.55 17.30 2.20
C LYS A 80 -22.18 17.88 1.87
N PHE A 81 -22.03 18.54 0.72
CA PHE A 81 -20.79 19.21 0.37
C PHE A 81 -20.26 20.05 1.54
N HIS A 82 -19.01 19.77 1.92
CA HIS A 82 -18.36 20.32 3.09
C HIS A 82 -16.88 20.54 2.79
N LEU A 83 -16.26 21.47 3.52
CA LEU A 83 -14.83 21.72 3.45
C LEU A 83 -14.12 20.92 4.54
N LEU A 84 -12.86 20.58 4.30
CA LEU A 84 -11.99 19.98 5.30
C LEU A 84 -11.36 21.07 6.18
N PRO A 85 -11.19 20.82 7.49
CA PRO A 85 -10.40 21.71 8.35
C PRO A 85 -8.98 21.90 7.78
N LYS A 86 -8.45 23.13 7.79
CA LYS A 86 -7.08 23.33 7.30
C LYS A 86 -6.06 22.80 8.31
N PRO A 87 -4.94 22.21 7.85
CA PRO A 87 -3.85 21.81 8.74
C PRO A 87 -3.32 23.04 9.49
N GLY A 88 -3.42 23.03 10.83
CA GLY A 88 -2.92 24.11 11.69
C GLY A 88 -3.96 25.15 12.14
N GLU A 89 -5.21 25.11 11.66
CA GLU A 89 -6.30 25.86 12.29
C GLU A 89 -6.64 25.17 13.63
N LEU A 90 -6.50 25.91 14.74
CA LEU A 90 -6.55 25.40 16.11
C LEU A 90 -7.92 24.78 16.45
N TRP A 91 -7.90 23.64 17.16
CA TRP A 91 -9.08 23.04 17.80
C TRP A 91 -9.67 24.00 18.84
N GLY A 92 -10.62 24.85 18.45
CA GLY A 92 -11.19 25.83 19.39
C GLY A 92 -11.97 26.99 18.77
N GLU A 93 -11.77 27.33 17.50
CA GLU A 93 -12.74 28.18 16.81
C GLU A 93 -14.00 27.35 16.62
N LYS A 94 -15.08 27.71 17.33
CA LYS A 94 -16.38 27.07 17.13
C LYS A 94 -16.68 27.16 15.63
N PRO A 95 -16.92 26.04 14.93
CA PRO A 95 -17.34 26.12 13.54
C PRO A 95 -18.54 27.04 13.51
N GLU A 96 -18.45 28.14 12.75
CA GLU A 96 -19.58 29.04 12.54
C GLU A 96 -20.75 28.17 12.06
N PRO A 97 -21.80 28.00 12.88
CA PRO A 97 -22.84 27.01 12.61
C PRO A 97 -23.60 27.34 11.32
N ASP A 98 -23.54 28.59 10.89
CA ASP A 98 -24.19 29.12 9.68
C ASP A 98 -23.27 29.12 8.45
N ARG A 99 -22.02 28.66 8.56
CA ARG A 99 -21.11 28.59 7.41
C ARG A 99 -21.60 27.53 6.43
N ASN A 100 -21.89 27.97 5.20
CA ASN A 100 -22.32 27.11 4.10
C ASN A 100 -21.34 27.28 2.93
N PRO A 101 -20.52 26.28 2.60
CA PRO A 101 -20.53 24.90 3.12
C PRO A 101 -19.89 24.76 4.52
N PRO A 102 -20.35 23.79 5.34
CA PRO A 102 -19.80 23.53 6.66
C PRO A 102 -18.37 22.99 6.58
N VAL A 103 -17.59 23.16 7.66
CA VAL A 103 -16.24 22.60 7.80
C VAL A 103 -16.30 21.37 8.70
N LEU A 104 -16.13 20.19 8.13
CA LEU A 104 -16.27 18.89 8.81
C LEU A 104 -15.25 17.90 8.26
N TYR A 105 -14.77 16.97 9.07
CA TYR A 105 -14.07 15.80 8.57
C TYR A 105 -15.05 14.84 7.87
N HIS A 106 -14.56 14.10 6.88
CA HIS A 106 -15.36 13.05 6.25
C HIS A 106 -15.78 11.98 7.27
N ASN A 107 -16.95 11.40 7.05
CA ASN A 107 -17.51 10.38 7.94
C ASN A 107 -18.45 9.48 7.14
N SER A 108 -18.26 8.17 7.18
CA SER A 108 -19.17 7.19 6.56
C SER A 108 -20.15 6.56 7.54
N ARG A 109 -20.04 6.89 8.84
CA ARG A 109 -20.66 6.24 10.01
C ARG A 109 -20.28 4.76 10.20
N ALA A 110 -19.48 4.19 9.29
CA ALA A 110 -18.99 2.83 9.44
C ALA A 110 -17.94 2.77 10.56
N ARG A 111 -18.04 1.71 11.35
CA ARG A 111 -17.08 1.39 12.41
C ARG A 111 -16.68 -0.06 12.31
N SER A 112 -15.42 -0.31 12.63
CA SER A 112 -14.85 -1.65 12.77
C SER A 112 -14.18 -1.80 14.12
N THR A 113 -13.82 -3.03 14.47
CA THR A 113 -12.94 -3.31 15.61
C THR A 113 -11.61 -3.76 15.05
N SER A 114 -10.53 -3.11 15.48
CA SER A 114 -9.17 -3.48 15.06
C SER A 114 -8.24 -3.70 16.25
N SER A 115 -7.27 -4.61 16.08
CA SER A 115 -6.24 -4.83 17.10
C SER A 115 -5.03 -3.91 16.92
N CYS A 116 -4.33 -3.60 18.01
CA CYS A 116 -3.12 -2.78 18.00
C CYS A 116 -1.94 -3.43 17.24
N ASN A 117 -0.80 -2.73 17.12
CA ASN A 117 0.39 -3.24 16.42
C ASN A 117 0.82 -4.63 16.94
N CYS A 118 0.81 -4.85 18.26
CA CYS A 118 1.22 -6.11 18.86
C CYS A 118 0.13 -7.20 18.91
N GLY A 119 -1.12 -6.84 18.58
CA GLY A 119 -2.28 -7.73 18.63
C GLY A 119 -2.87 -8.01 20.02
N ARG A 120 -2.32 -7.47 21.13
CA ARG A 120 -2.83 -7.78 22.49
C ARG A 120 -4.12 -7.05 22.88
N ARG A 121 -4.41 -5.90 22.28
CA ARG A 121 -5.58 -5.06 22.60
C ARG A 121 -6.38 -4.76 21.34
N GLN A 122 -7.70 -4.73 21.48
CA GLN A 122 -8.64 -4.33 20.44
C GLN A 122 -9.33 -3.02 20.82
N ALA A 123 -9.63 -2.21 19.81
CA ALA A 123 -10.33 -0.95 19.99
C ALA A 123 -11.29 -0.70 18.81
N PRO A 124 -12.38 0.05 19.04
CA PRO A 124 -13.20 0.54 17.95
C PRO A 124 -12.37 1.48 17.05
N ARG A 125 -12.65 1.41 15.76
CA ARG A 125 -11.97 2.15 14.70
C ARG A 125 -13.01 2.72 13.76
N ASP A 126 -12.98 4.05 13.62
CA ASP A 126 -13.78 4.72 12.59
C ASP A 126 -13.18 4.47 11.20
N ASP A 127 -14.04 4.47 10.19
CA ASP A 127 -13.67 4.22 8.80
C ASP A 127 -12.79 5.35 8.22
N PRO A 128 -11.52 5.06 7.85
CA PRO A 128 -10.57 6.11 7.51
C PRO A 128 -10.77 6.63 6.07
N PHE A 129 -10.66 7.95 5.90
CA PHE A 129 -10.68 8.61 4.59
C PHE A 129 -9.28 8.99 4.08
N ASP A 130 -8.29 9.02 4.98
CA ASP A 130 -6.92 9.34 4.65
C ASP A 130 -5.97 8.21 5.09
N ILE A 131 -4.83 8.11 4.42
CA ILE A 131 -3.89 7.01 4.61
C ILE A 131 -3.19 7.05 5.98
N LYS A 132 -3.06 8.24 6.58
CA LYS A 132 -2.39 8.43 7.87
C LYS A 132 -3.29 7.97 9.01
N SER A 133 -4.56 8.34 9.01
CA SER A 133 -5.54 7.81 9.96
C SER A 133 -5.71 6.30 9.81
N ALA A 134 -5.57 5.78 8.58
CA ALA A 134 -5.63 4.35 8.33
C ALA A 134 -4.42 3.56 8.86
N ASN A 135 -3.21 3.98 8.55
CA ASN A 135 -2.02 3.15 8.79
C ASN A 135 -1.18 3.60 9.98
N TYR A 136 -1.44 4.77 10.55
CA TYR A 136 -0.62 5.37 11.61
C TYR A 136 -1.43 5.82 12.82
N ASP A 137 -2.33 6.80 12.70
CA ASP A 137 -2.91 7.49 13.87
C ASP A 137 -3.70 6.56 14.80
N PHE A 138 -4.50 5.65 14.23
CA PHE A 138 -5.19 4.62 15.01
C PHE A 138 -4.21 3.81 15.86
N TYR A 139 -3.09 3.38 15.27
CA TYR A 139 -2.11 2.54 15.94
C TYR A 139 -1.31 3.32 16.98
N GLN A 140 -0.97 4.57 16.69
CA GLN A 140 -0.30 5.47 17.64
C GLN A 140 -1.14 5.66 18.90
N LEU A 141 -2.45 5.89 18.77
CA LEU A 141 -3.37 6.00 19.91
C LEU A 141 -3.45 4.69 20.73
N GLN A 142 -3.37 3.53 20.08
CA GLN A 142 -3.33 2.24 20.78
C GLN A 142 -1.96 1.94 21.40
N GLU A 143 -0.90 2.57 20.90
CA GLU A 143 0.47 2.33 21.35
C GLU A 143 0.69 2.83 22.77
N GLU A 144 0.25 4.06 23.07
CA GLU A 144 0.27 4.65 24.42
C GLU A 144 -0.37 3.73 25.47
N LYS A 145 -1.39 3.00 25.03
CA LYS A 145 -2.24 2.13 25.84
C LYS A 145 -1.71 0.70 25.97
N CYS A 146 -0.83 0.25 25.07
CA CYS A 146 -0.46 -1.16 24.97
C CYS A 146 0.97 -1.44 24.49
N CYS A 147 1.37 -0.94 23.31
CA CYS A 147 2.60 -1.36 22.64
C CYS A 147 3.83 -0.54 23.04
N GLY A 148 3.66 0.64 23.64
CA GLY A 148 4.73 1.64 23.77
C GLY A 148 5.93 1.23 24.65
N LYS A 149 5.80 0.16 25.45
CA LYS A 149 6.91 -0.39 26.26
C LYS A 149 7.66 -1.55 25.60
N LEU A 150 7.21 -2.00 24.43
CA LEU A 150 7.84 -3.10 23.70
C LEU A 150 9.04 -2.58 22.89
N GLU A 151 9.94 -3.48 22.50
CA GLU A 151 11.05 -3.12 21.62
C GLU A 151 10.53 -2.98 20.18
N HIS A 152 10.85 -1.85 19.55
CA HIS A 152 10.42 -1.51 18.20
C HIS A 152 11.60 -1.52 17.24
N PHE A 153 11.34 -2.07 16.06
CA PHE A 153 12.16 -1.83 14.89
C PHE A 153 11.55 -0.68 14.09
N TYR A 154 12.30 0.41 13.95
CA TYR A 154 11.83 1.59 13.24
C TYR A 154 12.21 1.51 11.77
N PHE A 155 11.21 1.60 10.91
CA PHE A 155 11.41 1.80 9.48
C PHE A 155 11.85 3.24 9.21
N PRO A 156 12.80 3.47 8.28
CA PRO A 156 13.21 4.81 7.89
C PRO A 156 12.02 5.64 7.41
N ILE A 157 11.90 6.86 7.92
CA ILE A 157 10.91 7.85 7.48
C ILE A 157 11.64 9.11 7.00
N PHE A 158 10.95 9.91 6.21
CA PHE A 158 11.47 11.19 5.76
C PHE A 158 11.77 12.11 6.94
N GLN A 159 12.98 12.67 6.95
CA GLN A 159 13.42 13.67 7.90
C GLN A 159 13.66 14.98 7.14
N PRO A 160 12.83 16.02 7.36
CA PRO A 160 13.01 17.28 6.68
C PRO A 160 14.31 17.94 7.11
N SER A 161 15.14 18.35 6.15
CA SER A 161 16.27 19.25 6.39
C SER A 161 15.90 20.73 6.25
N THR A 162 14.69 21.03 5.77
CA THR A 162 14.16 22.38 5.56
C THR A 162 12.83 22.57 6.32
N PRO A 163 12.46 23.81 6.68
CA PRO A 163 11.19 24.08 7.37
C PRO A 163 9.94 23.75 6.55
N ASP A 164 10.05 23.80 5.21
CA ASP A 164 8.93 23.56 4.28
C ASP A 164 9.31 22.49 3.22
N PRO A 165 9.25 21.19 3.57
CA PRO A 165 9.49 20.11 2.62
C PRO A 165 8.30 19.93 1.67
N ALA A 166 8.56 19.76 0.38
CA ALA A 166 7.51 19.59 -0.63
C ALA A 166 7.13 18.11 -0.81
N PRO A 167 5.85 17.78 -1.10
CA PRO A 167 5.50 16.45 -1.58
C PRO A 167 6.13 16.22 -2.95
N ALA A 168 6.74 15.05 -3.17
CA ALA A 168 7.24 14.70 -4.49
C ALA A 168 6.09 14.68 -5.51
N ARG A 169 6.29 15.35 -6.65
CA ARG A 169 5.35 15.34 -7.77
C ARG A 169 5.71 14.19 -8.72
N ASN A 170 4.73 13.39 -9.10
CA ASN A 170 4.94 12.34 -10.11
C ASN A 170 4.82 12.92 -11.52
N ASP A 171 5.82 13.69 -11.95
CA ASP A 171 5.92 14.10 -13.35
C ASP A 171 6.52 12.95 -14.17
N SER A 172 5.65 12.06 -14.65
CA SER A 172 5.98 11.09 -15.70
C SER A 172 5.75 11.67 -17.11
N THR A 173 5.58 12.98 -17.25
CA THR A 173 5.49 13.69 -18.55
C THR A 173 6.00 15.14 -18.46
N SER A 174 7.32 15.34 -18.38
CA SER A 174 7.98 16.57 -18.89
C SER A 174 9.51 16.44 -18.87
N SER A 175 10.05 15.68 -19.82
CA SER A 175 11.46 15.86 -20.23
C SER A 175 11.48 16.88 -21.37
N SER A 176 11.42 18.17 -21.02
CA SER A 176 11.62 19.26 -21.99
C SER A 176 12.49 20.33 -21.34
N LEU A 177 13.79 20.19 -21.60
CA LEU A 177 14.85 21.20 -21.68
C LEU A 177 14.48 22.61 -21.18
N ALA A 178 15.16 23.04 -20.12
CA ALA A 178 15.30 24.45 -19.77
C ALA A 178 16.14 25.17 -20.85
N PRO A 179 15.73 26.33 -21.37
CA PRO A 179 16.64 27.20 -22.10
C PRO A 179 17.49 27.99 -21.09
N GLN A 180 18.81 27.91 -21.26
CA GLN A 180 19.78 28.74 -20.56
C GLN A 180 19.66 30.20 -20.99
N GLU A 181 19.83 31.09 -20.01
CA GLU A 181 20.08 32.51 -20.21
C GLU A 181 21.45 32.73 -20.87
N GLY A 182 21.52 33.68 -21.80
CA GLY A 182 22.75 34.19 -22.40
C GLY A 182 22.53 35.63 -22.85
N GLU A 183 23.24 36.55 -22.19
CA GLU A 183 23.25 37.99 -22.44
C GLU A 183 23.94 38.36 -23.77
N GLY A 184 23.55 39.50 -24.37
CA GLY A 184 24.38 40.16 -25.41
C GLY A 184 23.69 41.11 -26.40
N GLU A 185 23.61 42.39 -26.02
CA GLU A 185 23.84 43.62 -26.84
C GLU A 185 22.85 44.14 -27.93
N LYS A 186 22.10 45.18 -27.53
CA LYS A 186 22.07 46.60 -28.01
C LYS A 186 21.74 47.04 -29.47
N MET A 187 20.85 48.07 -29.49
CA MET A 187 20.56 49.14 -30.48
C MET A 187 19.60 48.76 -31.64
N LYS A 188 18.58 49.53 -32.06
CA LYS A 188 18.27 50.97 -31.95
C LYS A 188 16.76 51.26 -32.20
N GLU A 189 16.14 51.99 -31.28
CA GLU A 189 15.15 53.09 -31.41
C GLU A 189 14.28 53.26 -32.68
N LYS A 190 12.95 53.30 -32.49
CA LYS A 190 12.08 54.45 -32.86
C LYS A 190 10.70 54.37 -32.19
N GLU A 191 10.29 55.49 -31.60
CA GLU A 191 9.05 55.73 -30.85
C GLU A 191 7.79 55.79 -31.74
N ALA A 192 6.64 55.38 -31.17
CA ALA A 192 5.43 56.21 -31.11
C ALA A 192 4.41 55.68 -30.08
N HIS A 193 3.95 56.61 -29.24
CA HIS A 193 2.83 56.67 -28.29
C HIS A 193 1.55 55.91 -28.76
N THR A 194 0.70 55.25 -27.95
CA THR A 194 -0.13 55.79 -26.84
C THR A 194 -0.96 54.66 -26.17
N GLN A 195 -1.12 54.72 -24.83
CA GLN A 195 -2.18 54.26 -23.90
C GLN A 195 -3.05 52.99 -24.14
N GLY A 196 -3.23 52.19 -23.07
CA GLY A 196 -4.52 51.56 -22.73
C GLY A 196 -4.52 50.09 -22.30
N GLU A 197 -4.63 49.87 -20.98
CA GLU A 197 -5.41 48.82 -20.29
C GLU A 197 -5.18 47.30 -20.50
N SER A 198 -4.72 46.68 -19.40
CA SER A 198 -5.17 45.44 -18.74
C SER A 198 -5.49 44.16 -19.56
N THR A 199 -4.49 43.29 -19.56
CA THR A 199 -4.52 41.84 -19.30
C THR A 199 -5.88 41.16 -19.02
N SER A 200 -6.33 40.29 -19.92
CA SER A 200 -6.81 38.94 -19.59
C SER A 200 -6.91 38.06 -20.84
N LEU A 201 -5.97 37.13 -21.01
CA LEU A 201 -5.95 36.14 -22.08
C LEU A 201 -6.80 34.93 -21.67
N SER A 202 -7.84 34.67 -22.46
CA SER A 202 -8.64 33.45 -22.43
C SER A 202 -7.97 32.38 -23.30
N LEU A 203 -7.67 31.20 -22.72
CA LEU A 203 -7.24 30.01 -23.46
C LEU A 203 -8.46 29.15 -23.78
N ALA A 204 -8.77 29.05 -25.06
CA ALA A 204 -9.84 28.22 -25.60
C ALA A 204 -9.32 26.85 -26.08
N LEU A 205 -10.21 25.89 -25.86
CA LEU A 205 -10.26 24.48 -26.24
C LEU A 205 -9.63 24.09 -27.60
N SER A 206 -8.90 22.96 -27.57
CA SER A 206 -8.50 22.16 -28.71
C SER A 206 -9.66 21.42 -29.38
N LEU A 207 -9.68 21.41 -30.72
CA LEU A 207 -10.19 20.30 -31.53
C LEU A 207 -9.69 20.39 -32.99
N GLY A 208 -9.17 19.29 -33.54
CA GLY A 208 -9.35 18.95 -34.97
C GLY A 208 -8.12 18.76 -35.88
N GLN A 209 -7.77 17.49 -36.10
CA GLN A 209 -7.55 16.79 -37.40
C GLN A 209 -6.56 17.33 -38.46
N SER A 210 -5.65 16.45 -38.93
CA SER A 210 -5.58 15.86 -40.30
C SER A 210 -4.14 15.40 -40.67
N THR A 211 -3.92 14.10 -40.93
CA THR A 211 -3.65 13.44 -42.23
C THR A 211 -2.19 13.47 -42.76
N ASP A 212 -1.61 12.26 -42.82
CA ASP A 212 -0.97 11.63 -44.01
C ASP A 212 0.27 12.28 -44.67
N SER A 213 1.42 11.58 -44.60
CA SER A 213 2.22 11.26 -45.79
C SER A 213 3.42 10.34 -45.49
N LEU A 214 3.58 9.38 -46.41
CA LEU A 214 4.57 8.32 -46.51
C LEU A 214 5.95 8.83 -46.96
N GLY A 215 7.02 8.12 -46.61
CA GLY A 215 8.36 8.34 -47.18
C GLY A 215 9.42 7.42 -46.60
N ALA A 216 9.92 6.49 -47.41
CA ALA A 216 10.73 5.33 -47.04
C ALA A 216 12.20 5.43 -47.53
N PHE A 217 13.12 4.90 -46.70
CA PHE A 217 14.46 4.29 -47.01
C PHE A 217 15.62 5.17 -47.56
N PRO A 218 16.91 4.73 -47.52
CA PRO A 218 17.64 3.73 -46.68
C PRO A 218 19.05 4.23 -46.18
N PRO A 219 19.92 3.38 -45.58
CA PRO A 219 21.10 3.76 -44.78
C PRO A 219 22.50 3.52 -45.45
N ASP A 220 23.54 3.88 -44.68
CA ASP A 220 24.98 3.44 -44.71
C ASP A 220 25.94 4.09 -45.74
N PRO A 221 27.31 3.98 -45.58
CA PRO A 221 28.13 3.35 -44.52
C PRO A 221 29.38 4.15 -44.03
N GLN A 222 30.00 3.60 -42.97
CA GLN A 222 31.42 3.61 -42.57
C GLN A 222 32.51 4.24 -43.48
N ALA A 223 33.38 5.05 -42.86
CA ALA A 223 34.84 5.09 -43.05
C ALA A 223 35.45 5.78 -41.81
N GLY A 224 36.41 5.26 -41.05
CA GLY A 224 37.52 4.36 -41.38
C GLY A 224 38.73 5.18 -41.80
N GLY A 225 39.60 5.56 -40.85
CA GLY A 225 40.81 6.32 -41.14
C GLY A 225 41.70 6.56 -39.92
N ASP A 226 42.63 5.63 -39.70
CA ASP A 226 43.81 5.73 -38.83
C ASP A 226 44.76 6.87 -39.27
N ASN A 227 45.43 7.52 -38.30
CA ASN A 227 46.89 7.70 -38.35
C ASN A 227 47.48 8.09 -36.96
N PRO A 228 48.77 7.78 -36.69
CA PRO A 228 49.33 7.65 -35.35
C PRO A 228 50.28 8.80 -34.92
N ASP A 229 50.69 8.69 -33.64
CA ASP A 229 51.95 9.14 -33.02
C ASP A 229 52.28 10.64 -32.90
N ALA A 230 52.24 11.14 -31.64
CA ALA A 230 53.34 11.91 -31.05
C ALA A 230 53.29 11.86 -29.50
N HIS A 231 54.47 11.61 -28.93
CA HIS A 231 54.80 11.36 -27.52
C HIS A 231 54.42 12.43 -26.49
N GLY A 232 54.00 11.95 -25.30
CA GLY A 232 54.79 12.11 -24.06
C GLY A 232 54.42 13.22 -23.08
N GLN A 233 53.80 12.87 -21.95
CA GLN A 233 54.43 12.93 -20.62
C GLN A 233 53.45 12.48 -19.51
N GLY A 234 54.02 11.76 -18.55
CA GLY A 234 53.34 11.07 -17.47
C GLY A 234 52.75 11.98 -16.39
N GLY A 235 51.68 11.48 -15.78
CA GLY A 235 51.08 11.98 -14.55
C GLY A 235 50.17 10.90 -14.00
N GLU A 236 50.62 10.21 -12.97
CA GLU A 236 49.86 9.17 -12.27
C GLU A 236 48.54 9.72 -11.74
N ALA A 237 47.42 9.16 -12.18
CA ALA A 237 46.12 9.34 -11.54
C ALA A 237 45.43 7.98 -11.46
N LYS A 238 45.25 7.50 -10.22
CA LYS A 238 44.41 6.35 -9.86
C LYS A 238 43.05 6.46 -10.57
N PRO A 239 42.49 5.37 -11.11
CA PRO A 239 41.11 5.39 -11.56
C PRO A 239 40.20 5.41 -10.33
N GLU A 240 39.75 6.60 -9.93
CA GLU A 240 38.58 6.74 -9.08
C GLU A 240 37.39 6.13 -9.83
N LYS A 241 36.94 4.99 -9.30
CA LYS A 241 35.74 4.31 -9.75
C LYS A 241 34.58 5.30 -9.69
N ARG A 242 33.93 5.56 -10.82
CA ARG A 242 32.58 6.14 -10.88
C ARG A 242 31.72 5.45 -9.80
N PRO A 243 31.08 6.18 -8.88
CA PRO A 243 30.17 5.55 -7.94
C PRO A 243 29.03 4.92 -8.72
N SER A 244 28.78 3.64 -8.42
CA SER A 244 27.71 2.84 -8.99
C SER A 244 26.34 3.46 -8.73
N ILE A 245 25.41 3.19 -9.63
CA ILE A 245 24.00 3.65 -9.68
C ILE A 245 23.11 3.15 -8.50
N VAL A 246 23.70 2.87 -7.34
CA VAL A 246 23.04 2.21 -6.19
C VAL A 246 22.75 3.16 -5.04
N ASP A 247 23.47 4.28 -4.90
CA ASP A 247 23.28 5.20 -3.76
C ASP A 247 22.80 6.58 -4.20
N ARG A 248 21.59 6.65 -4.78
CA ARG A 248 20.90 7.94 -4.83
C ARG A 248 20.54 8.31 -3.39
N GLN A 249 21.24 9.31 -2.84
CA GLN A 249 21.04 9.83 -1.50
C GLN A 249 19.54 10.06 -1.25
N VAL A 250 19.08 9.67 -0.05
CA VAL A 250 17.70 9.88 0.38
C VAL A 250 17.38 11.37 0.32
N SER A 251 16.27 11.73 -0.31
CA SER A 251 15.81 13.12 -0.39
C SER A 251 15.47 13.64 1.00
N THR A 252 15.98 14.82 1.32
CA THR A 252 15.72 15.54 2.57
C THR A 252 14.82 16.76 2.37
N VAL A 253 14.44 17.03 1.10
CA VAL A 253 13.60 18.16 0.68
C VAL A 253 12.24 17.72 0.12
N GLU A 254 12.15 16.48 -0.36
CA GLU A 254 10.93 15.90 -0.90
C GLU A 254 10.57 14.58 -0.20
N TYR A 255 9.28 14.41 0.10
CA TYR A 255 8.74 13.20 0.73
C TYR A 255 7.72 12.49 -0.16
N LEU A 256 7.55 11.17 0.06
CA LEU A 256 6.46 10.41 -0.54
C LEU A 256 5.14 10.73 0.19
N PRO A 257 4.10 11.22 -0.51
CA PRO A 257 2.80 11.48 0.10
C PRO A 257 2.12 10.21 0.62
N GLY A 258 2.37 9.08 -0.03
CA GLY A 258 1.86 7.76 0.32
C GLY A 258 2.94 6.78 0.74
N MET A 259 2.58 5.50 0.81
CA MET A 259 3.48 4.41 1.16
C MET A 259 4.40 4.04 -0.02
N LEU A 260 5.64 3.64 0.30
CA LEU A 260 6.59 3.14 -0.68
C LEU A 260 6.04 1.93 -1.45
N ASN A 261 6.22 1.96 -2.77
CA ASN A 261 5.83 0.88 -3.67
C ASN A 261 6.72 0.85 -4.92
N SER A 262 6.53 -0.17 -5.76
CA SER A 262 7.34 -0.40 -6.96
C SER A 262 7.21 0.66 -8.06
N SER A 263 6.23 1.57 -8.01
CA SER A 263 6.11 2.70 -8.94
C SER A 263 6.69 4.00 -8.40
N CYS A 264 7.09 4.07 -7.13
CA CYS A 264 7.67 5.28 -6.54
C CYS A 264 9.09 5.55 -7.09
N PRO A 265 9.48 6.83 -7.25
CA PRO A 265 10.86 7.21 -7.53
C PRO A 265 11.82 6.73 -6.43
N LYS A 266 13.03 6.32 -6.82
CA LYS A 266 14.07 5.86 -5.87
C LYS A 266 14.56 7.02 -4.98
N GLY A 267 14.82 6.71 -3.72
CA GLY A 267 15.42 7.65 -2.76
C GLY A 267 14.44 8.59 -2.06
N LEU A 268 13.12 8.41 -2.21
CA LEU A 268 12.13 9.14 -1.44
C LEU A 268 11.60 8.26 -0.29
N LEU A 269 11.36 8.86 0.88
CA LEU A 269 10.79 8.19 2.05
C LEU A 269 9.42 8.79 2.39
N PRO A 270 8.51 8.02 3.01
CA PRO A 270 7.24 8.55 3.47
C PRO A 270 7.39 9.34 4.77
N LYS A 271 6.42 10.21 5.05
CA LYS A 271 6.35 10.99 6.30
C LYS A 271 6.13 10.16 7.56
N PHE A 272 5.56 8.98 7.42
CA PHE A 272 5.28 8.07 8.53
C PHE A 272 5.36 6.62 8.02
N SER A 273 5.69 5.70 8.91
CA SER A 273 5.71 4.28 8.57
C SER A 273 4.27 3.73 8.58
N SER A 274 3.86 3.12 7.46
CA SER A 274 2.62 2.34 7.40
C SER A 274 2.78 0.92 7.95
N TRP A 275 4.01 0.50 8.21
CA TRP A 275 4.40 -0.80 8.74
C TRP A 275 4.78 -0.67 10.22
N SER A 276 4.63 -1.73 11.01
CA SER A 276 5.13 -1.77 12.38
C SER A 276 5.74 -3.12 12.66
N PHE A 277 6.94 -3.13 13.25
CA PHE A 277 7.65 -4.36 13.58
C PHE A 277 8.12 -4.32 15.03
N ILE A 278 7.58 -5.22 15.85
CA ILE A 278 7.69 -5.15 17.33
C ILE A 278 8.14 -6.51 17.88
N LYS A 279 9.07 -6.48 18.84
CA LYS A 279 9.41 -7.66 19.66
C LYS A 279 8.46 -7.76 20.85
N LEU A 280 7.74 -8.87 20.92
CA LEU A 280 6.81 -9.16 22.02
C LEU A 280 7.52 -9.70 23.27
N GLY A 281 8.72 -10.25 23.10
CA GLY A 281 9.52 -10.89 24.14
C GLY A 281 10.56 -11.88 23.57
N PRO A 282 11.22 -12.68 24.43
CA PRO A 282 12.12 -13.74 24.01
C PRO A 282 11.37 -14.88 23.30
N SER A 283 12.09 -15.79 22.64
CA SER A 283 11.48 -16.91 21.89
C SER A 283 10.58 -17.79 22.77
N LYS A 284 10.98 -17.98 24.03
CA LYS A 284 10.26 -18.76 25.07
C LYS A 284 8.92 -18.14 25.49
N ALA A 285 8.64 -16.88 25.13
CA ALA A 285 7.35 -16.26 25.40
C ALA A 285 6.21 -16.92 24.62
N TYR A 286 6.51 -17.61 23.52
CA TYR A 286 5.53 -18.42 22.79
C TYR A 286 5.48 -19.85 23.35
N ASN A 287 4.28 -20.31 23.72
CA ASN A 287 4.06 -21.67 24.16
C ASN A 287 3.34 -22.48 23.06
N PHE A 288 3.99 -23.52 22.55
CA PHE A 288 3.47 -24.35 21.46
C PHE A 288 2.13 -25.06 21.79
N HIS A 289 1.90 -25.42 23.05
CA HIS A 289 0.70 -26.14 23.48
C HIS A 289 -0.47 -25.20 23.81
N ARG A 290 -0.19 -23.96 24.21
CA ARG A 290 -1.21 -22.95 24.55
C ARG A 290 -1.51 -21.97 23.40
N GLY A 291 -0.57 -21.78 22.48
CA GLY A 291 -0.64 -20.76 21.44
C GLY A 291 -0.37 -19.35 22.00
N LEU A 292 -0.78 -18.33 21.25
CA LEU A 292 -0.71 -16.93 21.66
C LEU A 292 -1.82 -16.60 22.66
N ASP A 293 -1.43 -15.89 23.73
CA ASP A 293 -2.36 -15.38 24.74
C ASP A 293 -2.83 -13.97 24.35
N GLN A 294 -3.75 -13.89 23.39
CA GLN A 294 -4.31 -12.63 22.88
C GLN A 294 -5.82 -12.78 22.64
N SER A 295 -6.57 -11.68 22.79
CA SER A 295 -8.01 -11.67 22.60
C SER A 295 -8.42 -11.63 21.13
N GLY A 296 -9.68 -11.97 20.84
CA GLY A 296 -10.29 -11.89 19.51
C GLY A 296 -10.04 -13.13 18.63
N PHE A 297 -9.13 -14.02 19.00
CA PHE A 297 -8.91 -15.27 18.27
C PHE A 297 -10.12 -16.20 18.34
N ILE A 298 -10.48 -16.77 17.19
CA ILE A 298 -11.45 -17.87 17.12
C ILE A 298 -10.84 -19.06 17.88
N PRO A 299 -11.63 -19.81 18.69
CA PRO A 299 -11.11 -20.91 19.47
C PRO A 299 -10.32 -21.92 18.64
N GLY A 300 -9.11 -22.25 19.10
CA GLY A 300 -8.22 -23.22 18.43
C GLY A 300 -7.43 -22.66 17.23
N THR A 301 -7.49 -21.35 16.97
CA THR A 301 -6.83 -20.72 15.80
C THR A 301 -5.67 -19.78 16.16
N ASN A 302 -5.30 -19.68 17.44
CA ASN A 302 -4.27 -18.79 17.98
C ASN A 302 -2.85 -19.39 17.99
N TYR A 303 -2.58 -20.37 17.12
CA TYR A 303 -1.33 -21.13 17.12
C TYR A 303 -0.43 -20.76 15.94
N LEU A 304 0.88 -20.83 16.16
CA LEU A 304 1.91 -20.64 15.14
C LEU A 304 2.42 -21.99 14.64
N MET A 305 2.67 -22.11 13.34
CA MET A 305 3.18 -23.33 12.71
C MET A 305 4.67 -23.52 12.99
N PRO A 306 5.13 -24.74 13.33
CA PRO A 306 6.55 -25.06 13.39
C PRO A 306 7.23 -24.92 12.03
N TRP A 307 8.40 -24.30 12.03
CA TRP A 307 9.32 -24.22 10.92
C TRP A 307 10.65 -24.84 11.33
N ASP A 308 10.85 -26.09 10.94
CA ASP A 308 12.07 -26.84 11.24
C ASP A 308 13.14 -26.50 10.18
N ILE A 309 14.25 -25.91 10.65
CA ILE A 309 15.36 -25.43 9.84
C ILE A 309 16.57 -26.33 10.15
N VAL A 310 17.14 -26.95 9.12
CA VAL A 310 18.34 -27.79 9.25
C VAL A 310 19.56 -26.87 9.32
N ILE A 311 20.37 -26.99 10.39
CA ILE A 311 21.57 -26.15 10.62
C ILE A 311 22.81 -26.78 10.01
N LYS A 312 23.00 -28.10 10.16
CA LYS A 312 24.15 -28.82 9.63
C LYS A 312 23.71 -29.83 8.58
N THR A 313 24.21 -29.68 7.37
CA THR A 313 24.28 -30.78 6.41
C THR A 313 25.65 -31.42 6.60
N ARG A 314 25.71 -32.65 7.10
CA ARG A 314 26.96 -33.42 6.99
C ARG A 314 27.24 -33.59 5.50
N PRO A 315 28.47 -33.34 5.01
CA PRO A 315 28.85 -33.80 3.68
C PRO A 315 28.67 -35.32 3.63
N GLU A 316 28.13 -35.85 2.53
CA GLU A 316 27.83 -37.28 2.36
C GLU A 316 29.10 -38.18 2.39
N ASP A 317 30.29 -37.59 2.46
CA ASP A 317 31.59 -38.26 2.44
C ASP A 317 32.15 -38.65 3.81
N GLU A 318 31.57 -38.19 4.92
CA GLU A 318 31.93 -38.70 6.26
C GLU A 318 31.05 -39.90 6.62
N VAL A 319 31.35 -41.03 5.97
CA VAL A 319 30.98 -42.34 6.48
C VAL A 319 31.57 -42.45 7.88
N ASP A 320 30.70 -42.49 8.92
CA ASP A 320 31.06 -42.68 10.32
C ASP A 320 32.05 -43.87 10.46
N MET A 321 33.35 -43.57 10.49
CA MET A 321 34.45 -44.52 10.78
C MET A 321 34.51 -44.86 12.28
N ASP A 322 33.43 -44.63 13.02
CA ASP A 322 33.36 -44.83 14.48
C ASP A 322 32.29 -45.85 14.87
N SER A 323 31.75 -46.64 13.93
CA SER A 323 30.97 -47.84 14.23
C SER A 323 31.84 -49.10 14.28
N ASN A 324 32.99 -49.01 14.96
CA ASN A 324 33.81 -50.17 15.29
C ASN A 324 33.33 -50.80 16.60
N SER A 325 32.05 -51.21 16.66
CA SER A 325 31.59 -52.13 17.69
C SER A 325 32.07 -53.53 17.32
N TRP A 326 33.25 -53.89 17.83
CA TRP A 326 33.76 -55.27 17.84
C TRP A 326 32.65 -56.25 18.25
N PRO A 327 32.34 -57.29 17.46
CA PRO A 327 31.46 -58.34 17.92
C PRO A 327 32.24 -59.16 18.96
N ALA A 328 31.80 -59.12 20.21
CA ALA A 328 32.32 -60.04 21.22
C ALA A 328 32.09 -61.48 20.72
N PRO A 329 33.14 -62.33 20.66
CA PRO A 329 32.99 -63.72 20.24
C PRO A 329 32.17 -64.42 21.34
N ASN A 330 31.07 -65.05 20.94
CA ASN A 330 30.13 -65.84 21.77
C ASN A 330 28.86 -65.10 22.22
N LYS A 331 27.98 -64.70 21.28
CA LYS A 331 26.52 -64.88 21.49
C LYS A 331 25.84 -65.26 20.18
N SER A 332 25.07 -66.34 20.26
CA SER A 332 24.29 -66.95 19.20
C SER A 332 23.18 -66.01 18.71
N VAL A 333 22.93 -66.10 17.40
CA VAL A 333 21.89 -65.42 16.63
C VAL A 333 20.49 -65.80 17.16
N PRO A 334 19.60 -64.81 17.41
CA PRO A 334 18.18 -65.00 17.22
C PRO A 334 17.71 -64.28 15.95
N THR A 335 16.98 -65.06 15.18
CA THR A 335 16.36 -64.82 13.89
C THR A 335 15.61 -63.49 13.78
N LYS A 336 15.80 -62.84 12.63
CA LYS A 336 15.09 -61.66 12.13
C LYS A 336 13.57 -61.70 12.37
N ARG A 337 13.04 -60.64 12.97
CA ARG A 337 11.83 -59.96 12.46
C ARG A 337 12.18 -58.49 12.24
N ALA A 338 12.46 -58.16 10.99
CA ALA A 338 12.71 -56.81 10.52
C ALA A 338 11.40 -56.01 10.58
N GLY A 339 11.24 -55.22 11.63
CA GLY A 339 10.44 -54.00 11.57
C GLY A 339 11.38 -52.88 11.11
N THR A 340 11.10 -52.30 9.95
CA THR A 340 11.83 -51.19 9.34
C THR A 340 11.69 -49.93 10.23
N VAL A 341 12.51 -49.81 11.26
CA VAL A 341 12.70 -48.57 12.01
C VAL A 341 13.71 -47.73 11.23
N VAL A 342 13.19 -46.95 10.29
CA VAL A 342 13.97 -45.93 9.57
C VAL A 342 14.26 -44.80 10.57
N GLY A 343 15.55 -44.61 10.89
CA GLY A 343 16.11 -43.29 11.20
C GLY A 343 15.93 -42.74 12.62
N ARG A 344 16.43 -43.42 13.65
CA ARG A 344 16.83 -42.75 14.91
C ARG A 344 18.30 -42.36 14.82
N GLY A 345 18.60 -41.21 14.22
CA GLY A 345 20.00 -40.78 14.07
C GLY A 345 20.25 -39.29 13.82
N ARG A 346 19.24 -38.41 13.70
CA ARG A 346 19.50 -36.96 13.71
C ARG A 346 19.67 -36.50 15.16
N ARG A 347 20.82 -35.95 15.53
CA ARG A 347 20.99 -35.33 16.85
C ARG A 347 20.06 -34.11 16.90
N ARG A 348 19.47 -33.85 18.06
CA ARG A 348 18.53 -32.72 18.26
C ARG A 348 19.17 -31.36 17.93
N ASP A 349 20.50 -31.32 17.93
CA ASP A 349 21.32 -30.14 17.66
C ASP A 349 21.42 -29.78 16.16
N ASP A 350 20.97 -30.65 15.24
CA ASP A 350 21.06 -30.41 13.79
C ASP A 350 19.85 -29.65 13.23
N ILE A 351 18.80 -29.45 14.04
CA ILE A 351 17.55 -28.80 13.63
C ILE A 351 17.18 -27.72 14.64
N ALA A 352 17.08 -26.48 14.17
CA ALA A 352 16.45 -25.41 14.93
C ALA A 352 14.98 -25.24 14.52
N ARG A 353 14.12 -25.02 15.52
CA ARG A 353 12.68 -24.86 15.31
C ARG A 353 12.27 -23.40 15.53
N ALA A 354 11.92 -22.73 14.44
CA ALA A 354 11.22 -21.45 14.46
C ALA A 354 9.70 -21.68 14.45
N PHE A 355 8.92 -20.62 14.67
CA PHE A 355 7.45 -20.66 14.49
C PHE A 355 6.94 -19.47 13.69
N VAL A 356 5.93 -19.69 12.85
CA VAL A 356 5.38 -18.65 11.97
C VAL A 356 3.84 -18.69 11.99
N GLY A 357 3.20 -17.52 12.01
CA GLY A 357 1.74 -17.42 11.90
C GLY A 357 1.30 -16.23 11.07
N PHE A 358 0.43 -16.49 10.09
CA PHE A 358 -0.23 -15.48 9.26
C PHE A 358 -1.61 -15.20 9.84
N GLU A 359 -1.78 -14.03 10.45
CA GLU A 359 -2.97 -13.64 11.17
C GLU A 359 -3.92 -12.82 10.30
N TYR A 360 -5.16 -13.30 10.19
CA TYR A 360 -6.25 -12.60 9.55
C TYR A 360 -7.19 -11.99 10.58
N GLU A 361 -7.66 -10.77 10.32
CA GLU A 361 -8.58 -10.01 11.17
C GLU A 361 -9.75 -9.51 10.32
N ASP A 362 -10.99 -9.70 10.78
CA ASP A 362 -12.17 -9.13 10.12
C ASP A 362 -12.63 -7.82 10.76
N SER A 363 -13.58 -7.12 10.12
CA SER A 363 -14.11 -5.84 10.59
C SER A 363 -14.80 -5.90 11.96
N ARG A 364 -15.11 -7.10 12.46
CA ARG A 364 -15.70 -7.32 13.80
C ARG A 364 -14.62 -7.57 14.86
N GLY A 365 -13.35 -7.61 14.48
CA GLY A 365 -12.22 -7.92 15.36
C GLY A 365 -12.06 -9.42 15.63
N ARG A 366 -12.68 -10.31 14.85
CA ARG A 366 -12.38 -11.75 14.97
C ARG A 366 -11.07 -12.04 14.26
N ARG A 367 -10.25 -12.88 14.89
CA ARG A 367 -8.88 -13.17 14.44
C ARG A 367 -8.68 -14.66 14.29
N PHE A 368 -7.83 -15.06 13.35
CA PHE A 368 -7.47 -16.47 13.17
C PHE A 368 -6.20 -16.59 12.34
N MET A 369 -5.43 -17.66 12.59
CA MET A 369 -4.25 -17.98 11.79
C MET A 369 -4.61 -18.85 10.59
N CYS A 370 -3.93 -18.67 9.46
CA CYS A 370 -3.98 -19.60 8.33
C CYS A 370 -2.67 -20.37 8.20
N SER A 371 -2.78 -21.65 7.85
CA SER A 371 -1.64 -22.54 7.58
C SER A 371 -1.29 -22.66 6.09
N GLY A 372 -2.04 -21.95 5.25
CA GLY A 372 -1.80 -21.82 3.82
C GLY A 372 -2.90 -20.96 3.19
N PRO A 373 -2.84 -20.73 1.87
CA PRO A 373 -3.70 -19.75 1.20
C PRO A 373 -5.21 -19.89 1.46
N GLU A 374 -5.72 -21.11 1.51
CA GLU A 374 -7.16 -21.37 1.69
C GLU A 374 -7.45 -22.17 2.97
N LYS A 375 -6.45 -22.29 3.85
CA LYS A 375 -6.53 -23.20 5.00
C LYS A 375 -6.44 -22.45 6.30
N ILE A 376 -7.58 -22.27 6.94
CA ILE A 376 -7.69 -21.76 8.30
C ILE A 376 -7.15 -22.83 9.25
N MET A 377 -6.21 -22.42 10.11
CA MET A 377 -5.64 -23.30 11.10
C MET A 377 -6.67 -23.61 12.18
N LYS A 378 -6.85 -24.89 12.49
CA LYS A 378 -7.64 -25.35 13.62
C LYS A 378 -6.86 -26.41 14.38
N VAL A 379 -6.49 -26.11 15.60
CA VAL A 379 -5.76 -27.01 16.49
C VAL A 379 -6.75 -27.67 17.45
N MET A 380 -6.76 -28.99 17.46
CA MET A 380 -7.48 -29.81 18.43
C MET A 380 -6.43 -30.61 19.23
N GLY A 381 -6.30 -30.36 20.53
CA GLY A 381 -5.37 -31.07 21.40
C GLY A 381 -3.97 -30.45 21.48
N SER A 382 -2.92 -31.25 21.30
CA SER A 382 -1.54 -30.98 21.76
C SER A 382 -0.69 -30.02 20.90
N GLY A 383 -1.30 -29.14 20.12
CA GLY A 383 -0.60 -28.13 19.30
C GLY A 383 -0.72 -28.35 17.77
N PRO A 384 -0.22 -27.41 16.96
CA PRO A 384 -0.34 -27.46 15.50
C PRO A 384 0.55 -28.55 14.90
N LYS A 385 -0.04 -29.37 14.02
CA LYS A 385 0.66 -30.46 13.30
C LYS A 385 1.25 -30.03 11.96
N GLU A 386 0.87 -28.85 11.48
CA GLU A 386 1.16 -28.38 10.12
C GLU A 386 2.45 -27.56 10.09
N SER A 387 3.35 -27.88 9.16
CA SER A 387 4.60 -27.13 8.97
C SER A 387 4.37 -25.80 8.27
N ALA A 388 5.13 -24.77 8.65
CA ALA A 388 5.10 -23.45 8.03
C ALA A 388 5.62 -23.45 6.58
N ILE A 389 6.38 -24.46 6.15
CA ILE A 389 7.04 -24.51 4.83
C ILE A 389 6.04 -24.28 3.70
N LYS A 390 4.84 -24.87 3.78
CA LYS A 390 3.81 -24.70 2.75
C LYS A 390 3.32 -23.26 2.66
N ALA A 391 3.08 -22.61 3.80
CA ALA A 391 2.66 -21.21 3.84
C ALA A 391 3.77 -20.26 3.36
N LEU A 392 5.02 -20.53 3.72
CA LEU A 392 6.18 -19.71 3.33
C LEU A 392 6.52 -19.81 1.84
N SER A 393 6.25 -20.96 1.21
CA SER A 393 6.52 -21.21 -0.22
C SER A 393 5.37 -20.79 -1.15
N SER A 394 4.21 -20.40 -0.59
CA SER A 394 3.03 -20.00 -1.35
C SER A 394 2.73 -18.51 -1.18
N ASP A 395 2.07 -17.91 -2.16
CA ASP A 395 1.53 -16.56 -2.02
C ASP A 395 0.33 -16.63 -1.05
N MET A 396 0.39 -15.90 0.06
CA MET A 396 -0.70 -15.86 1.05
C MET A 396 -1.71 -14.78 0.63
N PRO A 397 -3.02 -15.06 0.55
CA PRO A 397 -3.99 -14.07 0.11
C PRO A 397 -4.09 -12.94 1.14
N LEU A 398 -4.21 -11.71 0.66
CA LEU A 398 -4.41 -10.54 1.51
C LEU A 398 -5.82 -10.53 2.11
N TYR A 399 -6.81 -11.10 1.42
CA TYR A 399 -8.18 -11.21 1.88
C TYR A 399 -8.69 -12.65 1.76
N ILE A 400 -9.43 -13.12 2.77
CA ILE A 400 -10.10 -14.43 2.76
C ILE A 400 -11.48 -14.30 3.40
N LEU A 401 -12.36 -15.25 3.10
CA LEU A 401 -13.68 -15.30 3.73
C LEU A 401 -13.54 -15.62 5.23
N SER A 402 -14.17 -14.80 6.06
CA SER A 402 -14.23 -15.03 7.50
C SER A 402 -15.01 -16.32 7.79
N PRO A 403 -14.48 -17.24 8.62
CA PRO A 403 -15.00 -18.60 8.82
C PRO A 403 -16.39 -18.68 9.47
N SER A 404 -16.90 -17.57 10.00
CA SER A 404 -18.23 -17.55 10.60
C SER A 404 -19.11 -16.56 9.83
N GLN A 405 -20.04 -17.13 9.06
CA GLN A 405 -21.13 -16.40 8.43
C GLN A 405 -21.84 -15.60 9.52
N GLY A 406 -21.89 -14.27 9.36
CA GLY A 406 -22.73 -13.45 10.22
C GLY A 406 -24.19 -13.89 10.09
N ARG A 407 -25.05 -13.39 10.98
CA ARG A 407 -26.50 -13.44 10.73
C ARG A 407 -26.80 -12.44 9.60
N GLY A 408 -26.50 -12.81 8.36
CA GLY A 408 -26.67 -11.94 7.20
C GLY A 408 -26.20 -12.59 5.90
N PRO A 409 -26.78 -12.18 4.75
CA PRO A 409 -26.48 -12.78 3.45
C PRO A 409 -25.13 -12.38 2.86
N LYS A 410 -24.47 -11.34 3.40
CA LYS A 410 -23.21 -10.80 2.83
C LYS A 410 -21.97 -11.49 3.44
N PRO A 411 -21.02 -11.97 2.61
CA PRO A 411 -19.75 -12.48 3.09
C PRO A 411 -18.92 -11.37 3.72
N HIS A 412 -18.24 -11.71 4.81
CA HIS A 412 -17.30 -10.82 5.46
C HIS A 412 -15.89 -11.29 5.14
N TYR A 413 -15.08 -10.41 4.57
CA TYR A 413 -13.66 -10.68 4.37
C TYR A 413 -12.88 -10.38 5.66
N ALA A 414 -11.90 -11.22 5.94
CA ALA A 414 -10.82 -10.96 6.88
C ALA A 414 -9.56 -10.60 6.09
N GLN A 415 -8.82 -9.62 6.56
CA GLN A 415 -7.57 -9.16 5.94
C GLN A 415 -6.38 -9.74 6.69
N LEU A 416 -5.31 -10.10 5.97
CA LEU A 416 -4.03 -10.47 6.55
C LEU A 416 -3.40 -9.22 7.19
N MET A 417 -3.44 -9.17 8.52
CA MET A 417 -3.04 -7.98 9.28
C MET A 417 -1.70 -8.14 9.99
N ARG A 418 -1.30 -9.37 10.37
CA ARG A 418 -0.04 -9.58 11.11
C ARG A 418 0.69 -10.86 10.70
N LEU A 419 2.01 -10.83 10.77
CA LEU A 419 2.90 -11.98 10.67
C LEU A 419 3.66 -12.12 12.00
N PHE A 420 3.47 -13.25 12.69
CA PHE A 420 4.24 -13.59 13.89
C PHE A 420 5.41 -14.48 13.50
N VAL A 421 6.57 -14.22 14.10
CA VAL A 421 7.80 -14.99 13.88
C VAL A 421 8.48 -15.24 15.22
N VAL A 422 8.70 -16.51 15.56
CA VAL A 422 9.54 -16.91 16.69
C VAL A 422 10.88 -17.34 16.14
N VAL A 423 11.91 -16.56 16.45
CA VAL A 423 13.31 -16.85 16.11
C VAL A 423 13.94 -17.61 17.27
N PRO A 424 14.44 -18.84 17.06
CA PRO A 424 15.10 -19.61 18.11
C PRO A 424 16.45 -19.00 18.48
N ASP A 425 16.96 -19.37 19.66
CA ASP A 425 18.35 -19.15 20.04
C ASP A 425 19.22 -20.25 19.41
N ALA A 426 19.68 -20.01 18.17
CA ALA A 426 20.41 -20.99 17.37
C ALA A 426 21.33 -20.27 16.35
N PRO A 427 22.40 -20.92 15.84
CA PRO A 427 23.33 -20.34 14.87
C PRO A 427 22.72 -20.30 13.45
N LEU A 428 21.66 -19.51 13.30
CA LEU A 428 20.98 -19.27 12.04
C LEU A 428 20.51 -17.82 11.98
N GLN A 429 20.36 -17.32 10.76
CA GLN A 429 19.86 -16.00 10.47
C GLN A 429 18.49 -16.13 9.78
N ILE A 430 17.46 -15.48 10.34
CA ILE A 430 16.15 -15.36 9.68
C ILE A 430 16.06 -13.97 9.06
N ILE A 431 15.73 -13.91 7.77
CA ILE A 431 15.60 -12.69 6.99
C ILE A 431 14.12 -12.51 6.60
N LEU A 432 13.56 -11.35 6.91
CA LEU A 432 12.20 -10.93 6.61
C LEU A 432 12.18 -9.97 5.40
N THR A 433 11.37 -10.29 4.39
CA THR A 433 11.20 -9.56 3.12
C THR A 433 9.73 -9.34 2.77
N PRO A 434 9.03 -8.42 3.44
CA PRO A 434 7.59 -8.29 3.27
C PRO A 434 7.26 -7.54 1.98
N GLN A 435 6.43 -8.16 1.15
CA GLN A 435 5.94 -7.61 -0.12
C GLN A 435 4.45 -7.91 -0.27
N VAL A 436 3.66 -6.91 -0.63
CA VAL A 436 2.19 -7.01 -0.73
C VAL A 436 1.71 -6.44 -2.06
N GLN A 437 0.89 -7.21 -2.75
CA GLN A 437 0.16 -6.79 -3.94
C GLN A 437 -1.34 -6.71 -3.60
N PRO A 438 -1.93 -5.50 -3.47
CA PRO A 438 -3.31 -5.32 -3.02
C PRO A 438 -4.33 -5.26 -4.18
N GLY A 439 -4.01 -5.82 -5.35
CA GLY A 439 -4.91 -5.80 -6.50
C GLY A 439 -4.28 -6.31 -7.80
N PRO A 440 -5.10 -6.48 -8.86
CA PRO A 440 -4.63 -6.94 -10.17
C PRO A 440 -3.66 -5.95 -10.82
N PRO A 441 -2.68 -6.42 -11.62
CA PRO A 441 -1.88 -5.55 -12.49
C PRO A 441 -2.78 -4.59 -13.27
N PRO A 442 -2.44 -3.28 -13.37
CA PRO A 442 -1.14 -2.66 -13.12
C PRO A 442 -0.88 -2.23 -11.65
N CYS A 443 -1.57 -2.79 -10.65
CA CYS A 443 -1.33 -2.48 -9.24
C CYS A 443 0.13 -2.76 -8.81
N PRO A 444 0.84 -1.79 -8.18
CA PRO A 444 2.22 -1.95 -7.76
C PRO A 444 2.35 -2.85 -6.53
N VAL A 445 3.58 -3.28 -6.25
CA VAL A 445 3.94 -4.04 -5.05
C VAL A 445 4.41 -3.08 -3.97
N PHE A 446 3.83 -3.18 -2.78
CA PHE A 446 4.17 -2.39 -1.61
C PHE A 446 5.14 -3.16 -0.71
N TYR A 447 6.10 -2.44 -0.17
CA TYR A 447 7.14 -2.97 0.73
C TYR A 447 7.60 -1.84 1.66
N PRO A 448 8.13 -2.16 2.85
CA PRO A 448 8.74 -1.17 3.73
C PRO A 448 10.03 -0.62 3.13
N GLU A 449 10.47 0.51 3.67
CA GLU A 449 11.64 1.27 3.23
C GLU A 449 12.93 0.44 3.35
N LYS A 450 12.99 -0.43 4.37
CA LYS A 450 14.01 -1.46 4.49
C LYS A 450 13.44 -2.81 4.02
N GLN A 451 13.81 -3.22 2.81
CA GLN A 451 13.26 -4.43 2.16
C GLN A 451 13.73 -5.74 2.81
N GLU A 452 14.96 -5.78 3.32
CA GLU A 452 15.54 -6.96 3.98
C GLU A 452 15.83 -6.67 5.45
N ILE A 453 15.19 -7.43 6.34
CA ILE A 453 15.31 -7.25 7.78
C ILE A 453 15.85 -8.55 8.38
N VAL A 454 17.06 -8.49 8.93
CA VAL A 454 17.64 -9.59 9.70
C VAL A 454 17.02 -9.60 11.09
N LEU A 455 16.39 -10.71 11.45
CA LEU A 455 15.76 -10.85 12.76
C LEU A 455 16.79 -11.25 13.82
N PRO A 456 16.87 -10.52 14.95
CA PRO A 456 17.72 -10.92 16.07
C PRO A 456 17.33 -12.31 16.61
N PRO A 457 18.31 -13.12 17.05
CA PRO A 457 18.05 -14.40 17.70
C PRO A 457 17.27 -14.22 19.02
N ASP A 458 16.67 -15.31 19.49
CA ASP A 458 15.84 -15.35 20.71
C ASP A 458 14.77 -14.25 20.77
N GLY A 459 13.83 -14.28 19.83
CA GLY A 459 12.77 -13.27 19.78
C GLY A 459 11.45 -13.78 19.25
N LEU A 460 10.35 -13.40 19.92
CA LEU A 460 9.01 -13.44 19.36
C LEU A 460 8.69 -12.05 18.78
N TRP A 461 8.61 -11.97 17.46
CA TRP A 461 8.38 -10.75 16.72
C TRP A 461 7.00 -10.77 16.05
N VAL A 462 6.44 -9.58 15.83
CA VAL A 462 5.22 -9.39 15.05
C VAL A 462 5.39 -8.23 14.08
N LEU A 463 5.18 -8.50 12.79
CA LEU A 463 5.03 -7.49 11.74
C LEU A 463 3.55 -7.22 11.54
N ARG A 464 3.14 -5.97 11.63
CA ARG A 464 1.80 -5.51 11.24
C ARG A 464 1.85 -4.96 9.82
N PHE A 465 1.01 -5.51 8.95
CA PHE A 465 0.82 -5.06 7.58
C PHE A 465 -0.05 -3.77 7.52
N PRO A 466 0.11 -2.93 6.49
CA PRO A 466 -0.76 -1.78 6.26
C PRO A 466 -2.24 -2.20 6.23
N TYR A 467 -3.10 -1.35 6.79
CA TYR A 467 -4.56 -1.55 6.76
C TYR A 467 -5.13 -1.19 5.38
N ALA A 468 -4.69 -0.06 4.83
CA ALA A 468 -5.10 0.42 3.52
C ALA A 468 -3.88 0.68 2.61
N PHE A 469 -4.09 0.60 1.31
CA PHE A 469 -3.08 0.79 0.29
C PHE A 469 -3.55 1.88 -0.68
N VAL A 470 -2.67 2.85 -0.99
CA VAL A 470 -2.96 3.96 -1.89
C VAL A 470 -1.86 4.06 -2.93
N THR A 471 -2.27 4.19 -4.18
CA THR A 471 -1.40 4.40 -5.34
C THR A 471 -1.62 5.80 -5.89
N ASP A 472 -0.83 6.18 -6.88
CA ASP A 472 -1.00 7.44 -7.60
C ASP A 472 -2.33 7.53 -8.37
N ARG A 473 -2.96 6.37 -8.64
CA ARG A 473 -4.29 6.27 -9.24
C ARG A 473 -5.43 6.31 -8.22
N GLY A 474 -5.10 6.43 -6.93
CA GLY A 474 -6.06 6.40 -5.82
C GLY A 474 -5.96 5.13 -4.97
N PRO A 475 -6.90 4.96 -4.02
CA PRO A 475 -6.93 3.85 -3.07
C PRO A 475 -7.19 2.50 -3.74
N CYS A 476 -6.49 1.47 -3.27
CA CYS A 476 -6.79 0.07 -3.59
C CYS A 476 -7.88 -0.41 -2.64
N PHE A 477 -9.13 -0.38 -3.09
CA PHE A 477 -10.25 -0.81 -2.27
C PHE A 477 -10.23 -2.31 -1.98
N PRO A 478 -10.75 -2.74 -0.81
CA PRO A 478 -10.99 -4.14 -0.54
C PRO A 478 -11.85 -4.81 -1.62
N PRO A 479 -11.65 -6.10 -1.89
CA PRO A 479 -12.37 -6.81 -2.94
C PRO A 479 -13.87 -6.83 -2.69
N LYS A 480 -14.65 -6.68 -3.76
CA LYS A 480 -16.11 -6.83 -3.73
C LYS A 480 -16.51 -8.30 -3.87
N GLU A 481 -17.76 -8.61 -3.53
CA GLU A 481 -18.36 -9.96 -3.42
C GLU A 481 -18.18 -10.89 -4.65
N ASN A 482 -17.77 -10.35 -5.81
CA ASN A 482 -17.60 -11.07 -7.08
C ASN A 482 -16.18 -10.99 -7.67
N GLN A 483 -15.20 -10.44 -6.96
CA GLN A 483 -13.86 -10.23 -7.51
C GLN A 483 -12.91 -11.41 -7.20
N PRO A 484 -12.08 -11.84 -8.17
CA PRO A 484 -11.08 -12.88 -7.94
C PRO A 484 -10.00 -12.37 -6.96
N LEU A 485 -9.75 -13.15 -5.89
CA LEU A 485 -8.81 -12.79 -4.83
C LEU A 485 -7.34 -13.11 -5.17
N MET A 486 -7.08 -13.79 -6.28
CA MET A 486 -5.74 -14.25 -6.70
C MET A 486 -4.72 -13.11 -6.80
N SER A 487 -5.18 -11.89 -7.10
CA SER A 487 -4.34 -10.70 -7.22
C SER A 487 -4.13 -9.92 -5.93
N TYR A 488 -4.78 -10.34 -4.84
CA TYR A 488 -4.66 -9.74 -3.52
C TYR A 488 -3.81 -10.67 -2.65
N ARG A 489 -2.51 -10.40 -2.53
CA ARG A 489 -1.57 -11.35 -1.91
C ARG A 489 -0.39 -10.70 -1.23
N VAL A 490 0.07 -11.35 -0.18
CA VAL A 490 1.43 -11.25 0.36
C VAL A 490 2.28 -12.27 -0.40
N MET A 491 3.35 -11.78 -1.02
CA MET A 491 4.18 -12.60 -1.90
C MET A 491 4.88 -13.71 -1.12
N ARG A 492 5.04 -14.89 -1.74
CA ARG A 492 5.82 -16.00 -1.20
C ARG A 492 7.26 -15.59 -0.88
N GLY A 493 7.90 -16.33 0.01
CA GLY A 493 9.30 -16.09 0.36
C GLY A 493 9.53 -14.94 1.35
N ILE A 494 8.46 -14.47 2.01
CA ILE A 494 8.53 -13.41 3.03
C ILE A 494 9.55 -13.70 4.15
N LEU A 495 9.82 -14.96 4.46
CA LEU A 495 10.88 -15.37 5.39
C LEU A 495 11.84 -16.34 4.73
N LYS A 496 13.13 -16.10 4.93
CA LYS A 496 14.23 -16.98 4.51
C LYS A 496 15.13 -17.26 5.71
N ALA A 497 15.54 -18.51 5.87
CA ALA A 497 16.55 -18.89 6.84
C ALA A 497 17.89 -19.10 6.12
N VAL A 498 18.97 -18.61 6.71
CA VAL A 498 20.35 -18.80 6.26
C VAL A 498 21.13 -19.37 7.44
N THR A 499 21.73 -20.54 7.28
CA THR A 499 22.60 -21.15 8.29
C THR A 499 23.95 -20.45 8.32
N GLN A 500 24.49 -20.20 9.51
CA GLN A 500 25.79 -19.54 9.69
C GLN A 500 26.94 -20.53 9.64
#